data_AF-A0A9P1HDQ4-F1
#
_entry.id   AF-A0A9P1HDQ4-F1
#
_cell.length_a   1.000
_cell.length_b   1.000
_cell.length_c   1.000
_cell.angle_alpha   90.00
_cell.angle_beta   90.00
_cell.angle_gamma   90.00
#
_symmetry.space_group_name_H-M   'P 1'
#
loop_
_entity.id
_entity.type
_entity.pdbx_description
1 polymer ?
#
loop_
_entity_poly.entity_id
_entity_poly.type
_entity_poly.pdbx_seq_one_letter_code
_entity_poly.pdbx_strand_id
1 'polypeptide(L)'
;MEKIGDNLCYTDTDSLIYLKAKDQPDPVADMRGDWLGMLTSEIPEGWRMTKFVSPAAKVYSYLLENESGEVRVVTKAKGVTLDHTAATTVNYDGMERIVRDYVENNSTSVLSAQSTIFKRTLGHIQSVDLTKNTSVVMDKLRFLPNFSTLSYGYSE
;
A
#
# COMPACT_ATOMS: atom_id res chain seq x y z
N MET A 1 -17.81 -0.80 1.41
CA MET A 1 -17.12 0.08 2.38
C MET A 1 -17.97 0.28 3.63
N GLU A 2 -19.29 0.51 3.50
CA GLU A 2 -20.20 0.65 4.64
C GLU A 2 -20.18 -0.51 5.64
N LYS A 3 -20.05 -1.77 5.17
CA LYS A 3 -19.91 -2.94 6.05
C LYS A 3 -18.66 -2.94 6.94
N ILE A 4 -17.61 -2.22 6.56
CA ILE A 4 -16.32 -2.17 7.27
C ILE A 4 -16.24 -0.93 8.15
N GLY A 5 -16.87 0.17 7.73
CA GLY A 5 -16.89 1.43 8.45
C GLY A 5 -15.49 2.00 8.68
N ASP A 6 -15.23 2.42 9.91
CA ASP A 6 -13.99 3.10 10.32
C ASP A 6 -12.75 2.20 10.30
N ASN A 7 -12.91 0.88 10.14
CA ASN A 7 -11.79 -0.06 10.09
C ASN A 7 -11.09 -0.10 8.71
N LEU A 8 -11.55 0.68 7.74
CA LEU A 8 -10.98 0.70 6.40
C LEU A 8 -9.62 1.43 6.37
N CYS A 9 -8.55 0.72 6.02
CA CYS A 9 -7.21 1.30 5.89
C CYS A 9 -6.85 1.69 4.46
N TYR A 10 -7.32 0.94 3.47
CA TYR A 10 -7.01 1.19 2.07
C TYR A 10 -8.04 0.57 1.15
N THR A 11 -8.30 1.26 0.04
CA THR A 11 -9.18 0.76 -1.04
C THR A 11 -8.67 1.17 -2.42
N ASP A 12 -8.64 0.19 -3.31
CA ASP A 12 -8.50 0.40 -4.75
C ASP A 12 -9.62 -0.32 -5.50
N THR A 13 -9.54 -0.26 -6.84
CA THR A 13 -10.55 -0.80 -7.78
C THR A 13 -10.97 -2.24 -7.45
N ASP A 14 -10.01 -3.07 -7.07
CA ASP A 14 -10.14 -4.52 -6.90
C ASP A 14 -9.53 -5.02 -5.58
N SER A 15 -9.07 -4.11 -4.71
CA SER A 15 -8.42 -4.47 -3.44
C SER A 15 -8.92 -3.62 -2.28
N LEU A 16 -9.03 -4.26 -1.13
CA LEU A 16 -9.56 -3.66 0.08
C LEU A 16 -8.78 -4.20 1.29
N ILE A 17 -8.33 -3.30 2.14
CA ILE A 17 -7.51 -3.60 3.31
C ILE A 17 -8.16 -2.92 4.52
N TYR A 18 -8.40 -3.71 5.56
CA TYR A 18 -9.11 -3.28 6.74
C TYR A 18 -8.54 -3.92 8.01
N LEU A 19 -8.73 -3.25 9.13
CA LEU A 19 -8.42 -3.79 10.45
C LEU A 19 -9.53 -4.73 10.90
N LYS A 20 -9.14 -5.83 11.52
CA LYS A 20 -10.04 -6.79 12.12
C LYS A 20 -9.53 -7.17 13.50
N ALA A 21 -10.37 -7.02 14.52
CA ALA A 21 -10.09 -7.59 15.83
C ALA A 21 -10.14 -9.13 15.76
N LYS A 22 -9.21 -9.81 16.44
CA LYS A 22 -9.07 -11.28 16.38
C LYS A 22 -10.39 -12.02 16.70
N ASP A 23 -11.19 -11.45 17.59
CA ASP A 23 -12.40 -12.06 18.12
C ASP A 23 -13.68 -11.66 17.36
N GLN A 24 -13.58 -10.80 16.35
CA GLN A 24 -14.75 -10.40 15.54
C GLN A 24 -14.88 -11.28 14.28
N PRO A 25 -16.11 -11.55 13.81
CA PRO A 25 -16.33 -12.17 12.52
C PRO A 25 -15.79 -11.27 11.40
N ASP A 26 -15.35 -11.88 10.30
CA ASP A 26 -14.87 -11.14 9.14
C ASP A 26 -16.05 -10.39 8.47
N PRO A 27 -16.05 -9.04 8.42
CA PRO A 27 -17.17 -8.25 7.91
C PRO A 27 -17.46 -8.49 6.41
N VAL A 28 -16.49 -9.05 5.68
CA VAL A 28 -16.63 -9.40 4.26
C VAL A 28 -16.61 -10.91 4.02
N ALA A 29 -16.79 -11.73 5.07
CA ALA A 29 -16.82 -13.19 4.96
C ALA A 29 -17.78 -13.69 3.87
N ASP A 30 -19.00 -13.13 3.84
CA ASP A 30 -20.05 -13.53 2.89
C ASP A 30 -19.70 -13.18 1.43
N MET A 31 -18.73 -12.29 1.22
CA MET A 31 -18.29 -11.85 -0.10
C MET A 31 -17.01 -12.55 -0.55
N ARG A 32 -16.42 -13.41 0.29
CA ARG A 32 -15.20 -14.13 -0.04
C ARG A 32 -15.48 -15.39 -0.85
N GLY A 33 -14.60 -15.65 -1.82
CA GLY A 33 -14.62 -16.88 -2.61
C GLY A 33 -13.84 -16.76 -3.92
N ASP A 34 -13.88 -17.82 -4.72
CA ASP A 34 -13.09 -17.98 -5.94
C ASP A 34 -13.89 -17.66 -7.23
N TRP A 35 -15.16 -17.28 -7.08
CA TRP A 35 -16.04 -16.97 -8.20
C TRP A 35 -15.85 -15.53 -8.67
N LEU A 36 -16.18 -15.27 -9.94
CA LEU A 36 -16.10 -13.94 -10.53
C LEU A 36 -16.95 -12.94 -9.73
N GLY A 37 -16.31 -11.87 -9.26
CA GLY A 37 -16.94 -10.83 -8.43
C GLY A 37 -16.84 -11.06 -6.92
N MET A 38 -16.25 -12.18 -6.47
CA MET A 38 -15.94 -12.41 -5.06
C MET A 38 -14.55 -11.88 -4.68
N LEU A 39 -14.36 -11.61 -3.39
CA LEU A 39 -13.11 -11.16 -2.81
C LEU A 39 -12.22 -12.35 -2.46
N THR A 40 -11.09 -12.49 -3.15
CA THR A 40 -10.09 -13.52 -2.84
C THR A 40 -9.10 -13.01 -1.79
N SER A 41 -8.69 -13.86 -0.85
CA SER A 41 -7.67 -13.50 0.14
C SER A 41 -6.27 -13.57 -0.50
N GLU A 42 -5.55 -12.45 -0.52
CA GLU A 42 -4.14 -12.42 -0.94
C GLU A 42 -3.18 -12.97 0.14
N ILE A 43 -3.65 -13.11 1.39
CA ILE A 43 -2.82 -13.60 2.49
C ILE A 43 -2.84 -15.13 2.51
N PRO A 44 -1.68 -15.80 2.48
CA PRO A 44 -1.62 -17.25 2.55
C PRO A 44 -2.15 -17.79 3.88
N GLU A 45 -2.67 -19.01 3.88
CA GLU A 45 -3.12 -19.68 5.10
C GLU A 45 -1.96 -19.81 6.11
N GLY A 46 -2.25 -19.55 7.39
CA GLY A 46 -1.24 -19.56 8.45
C GLY A 46 -0.39 -18.29 8.55
N TRP A 47 -0.60 -17.31 7.68
CA TRP A 47 0.03 -15.98 7.75
C TRP A 47 -0.97 -14.94 8.22
N ARG A 48 -0.48 -13.98 9.01
CA ARG A 48 -1.24 -12.81 9.45
C ARG A 48 -0.53 -11.54 9.03
N MET A 49 -1.30 -10.53 8.62
CA MET A 49 -0.76 -9.20 8.40
C MET A 49 -0.63 -8.47 9.73
N THR A 50 0.58 -8.03 10.07
CA THR A 50 0.88 -7.37 11.35
C THR A 50 0.98 -5.87 11.22
N LYS A 51 1.53 -5.39 10.09
CA LYS A 51 1.70 -3.97 9.81
C LYS A 51 1.36 -3.68 8.36
N PHE A 52 0.83 -2.49 8.13
CA PHE A 52 0.45 -2.00 6.81
C PHE A 52 0.78 -0.51 6.72
N VAL A 53 1.32 -0.09 5.57
CA VAL A 53 1.56 1.32 5.25
C VAL A 53 1.22 1.58 3.80
N SER A 54 0.60 2.72 3.52
CA SER A 54 0.36 3.20 2.17
C SER A 54 0.59 4.70 2.10
N PRO A 55 1.69 5.17 1.48
CA PRO A 55 1.93 6.60 1.31
C PRO A 55 1.08 7.20 0.18
N ALA A 56 0.68 6.39 -0.82
CA ALA A 56 -0.06 6.89 -1.97
C ALA A 56 -0.96 5.83 -2.61
N ALA A 57 -1.87 6.27 -3.47
CA ALA A 57 -2.71 5.35 -4.24
C ALA A 57 -1.85 4.37 -5.05
N LYS A 58 -2.14 3.07 -4.94
CA LYS A 58 -1.41 1.98 -5.62
C LYS A 58 0.06 1.82 -5.19
N VAL A 59 0.42 2.42 -4.05
CA VAL A 59 1.72 2.27 -3.40
C VAL A 59 1.51 1.90 -1.95
N TYR A 60 1.83 0.66 -1.60
CA TYR A 60 1.68 0.15 -0.24
C TYR A 60 2.66 -0.98 0.06
N SER A 61 2.93 -1.19 1.35
CA SER A 61 3.75 -2.27 1.85
C SER A 61 3.15 -2.83 3.13
N TYR A 62 3.29 -4.14 3.33
CA TYR A 62 2.79 -4.82 4.51
C TYR A 62 3.70 -5.96 4.96
N LEU A 63 3.65 -6.24 6.26
CA LEU A 63 4.36 -7.33 6.89
C LEU A 63 3.41 -8.47 7.16
N LEU A 64 3.80 -9.66 6.73
CA LEU A 64 3.17 -10.92 7.07
C LEU A 64 4.04 -11.65 8.08
N GLU A 65 3.42 -12.23 9.09
CA GLU A 65 4.07 -13.08 10.08
C GLU A 65 3.34 -14.43 10.11
N ASN A 66 4.06 -15.54 10.21
CA ASN A 66 3.46 -16.85 10.42
C ASN A 66 3.52 -17.30 11.89
N GLU A 67 2.88 -18.41 12.21
CA GLU A 67 2.91 -18.98 13.58
C GLU A 67 4.32 -19.41 14.03
N SER A 68 5.23 -19.65 13.09
CA SER A 68 6.65 -19.95 13.35
C SER A 68 7.52 -18.71 13.58
N GLY A 69 6.96 -17.50 13.46
CA GLY A 69 7.68 -16.23 13.61
C GLY A 69 8.46 -15.77 12.37
N GLU A 70 8.30 -16.42 11.23
CA GLU A 70 8.86 -15.94 9.96
C GLU A 70 8.14 -14.68 9.52
N VAL A 71 8.91 -13.64 9.17
CA VAL A 71 8.38 -12.36 8.69
C VAL A 71 8.66 -12.21 7.20
N ARG A 72 7.62 -11.89 6.43
CA ARG A 72 7.71 -11.56 5.00
C ARG A 72 7.22 -10.14 4.75
N VAL A 73 8.01 -9.37 4.03
CA VAL A 73 7.62 -8.03 3.58
C VAL A 73 7.10 -8.14 2.16
N VAL A 74 5.91 -7.62 1.91
CA VAL A 74 5.33 -7.50 0.57
C VAL A 74 5.18 -6.03 0.24
N THR A 75 5.81 -5.59 -0.85
CA THR A 75 5.73 -4.21 -1.32
C THR A 75 5.14 -4.17 -2.71
N LYS A 76 4.11 -3.34 -2.90
CA LYS A 76 3.47 -3.07 -4.17
C LYS A 76 3.58 -1.57 -4.44
N ALA A 77 4.42 -1.18 -5.40
CA ALA A 77 4.67 0.21 -5.74
C ALA A 77 4.42 0.45 -7.24
N LYS A 78 3.22 0.89 -7.60
CA LYS A 78 2.91 1.19 -9.00
C LYS A 78 3.72 2.39 -9.49
N GLY A 79 4.27 2.27 -10.68
CA GLY A 79 5.06 3.32 -11.32
C GLY A 79 6.56 3.18 -11.08
N VAL A 80 7.00 2.47 -10.03
CA VAL A 80 8.41 2.16 -9.76
C VAL A 80 8.70 0.72 -10.18
N THR A 81 9.81 0.50 -10.86
CA THR A 81 10.32 -0.86 -11.09
C THR A 81 11.01 -1.30 -9.81
N LEU A 82 10.48 -2.32 -9.14
CA LEU A 82 11.10 -2.89 -7.94
C LEU A 82 12.29 -3.78 -8.33
N ASP A 83 13.39 -3.14 -8.73
CA ASP A 83 14.69 -3.80 -8.78
C ASP A 83 15.31 -3.91 -7.37
N HIS A 84 16.45 -4.58 -7.25
CA HIS A 84 17.12 -4.78 -5.97
C HIS A 84 17.48 -3.44 -5.27
N THR A 85 17.87 -2.41 -6.01
CA THR A 85 18.23 -1.09 -5.46
C THR A 85 17.00 -0.26 -5.11
N ALA A 86 15.94 -0.36 -5.90
CA ALA A 86 14.66 0.25 -5.59
C ALA A 86 14.02 -0.41 -4.37
N ALA A 87 14.12 -1.74 -4.23
CA ALA A 87 13.59 -2.47 -3.09
C ALA A 87 14.29 -2.16 -1.76
N THR A 88 15.53 -1.67 -1.76
CA THR A 88 16.18 -1.18 -0.52
C THR A 88 15.70 0.20 -0.09
N THR A 89 15.14 0.99 -1.01
CA THR A 89 14.67 2.36 -0.72
C THR A 89 13.15 2.42 -0.56
N VAL A 90 12.42 1.79 -1.49
CA VAL A 90 10.97 1.67 -1.53
C VAL A 90 10.58 0.34 -0.88
N ASN A 91 10.80 0.28 0.43
CA ASN A 91 10.38 -0.83 1.30
C ASN A 91 9.43 -0.32 2.39
N TYR A 92 9.01 -1.23 3.28
CA TYR A 92 8.16 -0.89 4.40
C TYR A 92 8.74 0.24 5.26
N ASP A 93 10.01 0.15 5.66
CA ASP A 93 10.64 1.14 6.56
C ASP A 93 10.74 2.53 5.92
N GLY A 94 11.09 2.58 4.63
CA GLY A 94 11.13 3.82 3.86
C GLY A 94 9.75 4.45 3.72
N MET A 95 8.72 3.64 3.44
CA MET A 95 7.34 4.10 3.37
C MET A 95 6.81 4.57 4.73
N GLU A 96 7.09 3.84 5.81
CA GLU A 96 6.72 4.23 7.17
C GLU A 96 7.35 5.57 7.55
N ARG A 97 8.65 5.76 7.24
CA ARG A 97 9.35 7.01 7.51
C ARG A 97 8.69 8.20 6.84
N ILE A 98 8.41 8.14 5.53
CA ILE A 98 7.80 9.28 4.83
C ILE A 98 6.38 9.57 5.32
N VAL A 99 5.62 8.55 5.73
CA VAL A 99 4.27 8.74 6.30
C VAL A 99 4.36 9.38 7.68
N ARG A 100 5.30 8.95 8.54
CA ARG A 100 5.54 9.57 9.85
C ARG A 100 5.97 11.03 9.72
N ASP A 101 6.93 11.31 8.85
CA ASP A 101 7.38 12.68 8.56
C ASP A 101 6.21 13.56 8.09
N TYR A 102 5.31 13.02 7.28
CA TYR A 102 4.13 13.73 6.80
C TYR A 102 3.11 13.99 7.92
N VAL A 103 2.81 13.01 8.76
CA VAL A 103 1.81 13.16 9.84
C VAL A 103 2.32 14.07 10.96
N GLU A 104 3.59 13.95 11.35
CA GLU A 104 4.16 14.68 12.49
C GLU A 104 4.64 16.07 12.10
N ASN A 105 5.31 16.21 10.96
CA ASN A 105 6.00 17.44 10.56
C ASN A 105 5.36 18.13 9.36
N ASN A 106 4.28 17.57 8.79
CA ASN A 106 3.69 18.02 7.52
C ASN A 106 4.73 18.12 6.39
N SER A 107 5.74 17.25 6.43
CA SER A 107 6.87 17.25 5.51
C SER A 107 6.56 16.45 4.25
N THR A 108 6.99 16.95 3.09
CA THR A 108 6.91 16.27 1.79
C THR A 108 8.19 15.48 1.50
N SER A 109 8.59 14.60 2.43
CA SER A 109 9.69 13.67 2.22
C SER A 109 9.37 12.74 1.03
N VAL A 110 10.39 12.42 0.22
CA VAL A 110 10.24 11.59 -0.98
C VAL A 110 11.18 10.39 -0.95
N LEU A 111 10.71 9.25 -1.46
CA LEU A 111 11.54 8.09 -1.76
C LEU A 111 11.90 8.14 -3.25
N SER A 112 13.19 8.15 -3.56
CA SER A 112 13.69 8.19 -4.93
C SER A 112 14.24 6.82 -5.34
N ALA A 113 13.72 6.27 -6.42
CA ALA A 113 14.24 5.05 -7.03
C ALA A 113 14.71 5.35 -8.46
N GLN A 114 15.85 4.78 -8.85
CA GLN A 114 16.30 4.83 -10.24
C GLN A 114 15.53 3.80 -11.07
N SER A 115 15.19 4.15 -12.31
CA SER A 115 14.50 3.27 -13.22
C SER A 115 14.95 3.56 -14.64
N THR A 116 15.45 2.54 -15.32
CA THR A 116 15.81 2.64 -16.72
C THR A 116 14.57 2.42 -17.60
N ILE A 117 14.30 3.36 -18.50
CA ILE A 117 13.18 3.30 -19.44
C ILE A 117 13.68 3.32 -20.89
N PHE A 118 12.90 2.70 -21.78
CA PHE A 118 13.15 2.75 -23.21
C PHE A 118 12.30 3.84 -23.85
N LYS A 119 12.95 4.90 -24.33
CA LYS A 119 12.29 6.01 -25.03
C LYS A 119 12.50 5.85 -26.53
N ARG A 120 11.40 5.93 -27.29
CA ARG A 120 11.45 5.97 -28.75
C ARG A 120 11.50 7.42 -29.22
N THR A 121 12.57 7.77 -29.94
CA THR A 121 12.75 9.10 -30.53
C THR A 121 13.16 8.93 -31.98
N LEU A 122 12.40 9.52 -32.92
CA LEU A 122 12.68 9.52 -34.36
C LEU A 122 12.99 8.12 -34.94
N GLY A 123 12.27 7.10 -34.50
CA GLY A 123 12.43 5.72 -34.98
C GLY A 123 13.51 4.90 -34.25
N HIS A 124 14.35 5.52 -33.42
CA HIS A 124 15.35 4.83 -32.58
C HIS A 124 14.85 4.60 -31.16
N ILE A 125 15.23 3.47 -30.57
CA ILE A 125 14.97 3.16 -29.16
C ILE A 125 16.25 3.47 -28.38
N GLN A 126 16.13 4.31 -27.36
CA GLN A 126 17.24 4.67 -26.47
C GLN A 126 16.88 4.31 -25.03
N SER A 127 17.85 3.75 -24.31
CA SER A 127 17.76 3.51 -22.87
C SER A 127 18.09 4.80 -22.13
N VAL A 128 17.21 5.23 -21.23
CA VAL A 128 17.37 6.47 -20.46
C VAL A 128 17.09 6.16 -18.99
N ASP A 129 17.99 6.59 -18.12
CA ASP A 129 17.78 6.49 -16.68
C ASP A 129 16.88 7.62 -16.19
N LEU A 130 15.86 7.26 -15.41
CA LEU A 130 14.88 8.16 -14.85
C LEU A 130 14.79 7.95 -13.34
N THR A 131 14.97 9.03 -12.59
CA THR A 131 14.65 9.05 -11.16
C THR A 131 13.14 9.15 -10.97
N LYS A 132 12.55 8.19 -10.25
CA LYS A 132 11.15 8.19 -9.87
C LYS A 132 11.00 8.49 -8.39
N ASN A 133 10.29 9.58 -8.08
CA ASN A 133 10.03 10.01 -6.72
C ASN A 133 8.64 9.55 -6.27
N THR A 134 8.57 8.96 -5.09
CA THR A 134 7.34 8.57 -4.42
C THR A 134 7.19 9.43 -3.16
N SER A 135 6.17 10.28 -3.14
CA SER A 135 5.81 11.11 -1.99
C SER A 135 4.49 10.64 -1.38
N VAL A 136 4.16 11.15 -0.19
CA VAL A 136 2.85 10.93 0.41
C VAL A 136 1.80 11.74 -0.36
N VAL A 137 0.91 11.05 -1.09
CA VAL A 137 -0.17 11.64 -1.87
C VAL A 137 -1.39 10.72 -1.78
N MET A 138 -2.34 11.08 -0.92
CA MET A 138 -3.55 10.31 -0.68
C MET A 138 -4.77 11.10 -1.13
N ASP A 139 -5.34 10.73 -2.27
CA ASP A 139 -6.56 11.37 -2.80
C ASP A 139 -7.86 10.75 -2.25
N LYS A 140 -7.78 9.52 -1.72
CA LYS A 140 -8.95 8.73 -1.29
C LYS A 140 -9.18 8.72 0.22
N LEU A 141 -8.11 8.90 1.00
CA LEU A 141 -8.12 8.83 2.44
C LEU A 141 -7.33 10.02 3.02
N ARG A 142 -7.70 10.47 4.21
CA ARG A 142 -6.98 11.48 4.97
C ARG A 142 -6.32 10.83 6.17
N PHE A 143 -5.02 11.06 6.36
CA PHE A 143 -4.35 10.72 7.60
C PHE A 143 -4.77 11.66 8.72
N LEU A 144 -5.12 11.08 9.86
CA LEU A 144 -5.35 11.77 11.12
C LEU A 144 -4.05 11.80 11.95
N PRO A 145 -3.93 12.72 12.93
CA PRO A 145 -2.75 12.82 13.80
C PRO A 145 -2.43 11.54 14.60
N ASN A 146 -3.42 10.65 14.77
CA ASN A 146 -3.27 9.35 15.42
C ASN A 146 -2.91 8.21 14.44
N PHE A 147 -2.49 8.53 13.20
CA PHE A 147 -2.18 7.59 12.13
C PHE A 147 -3.38 6.77 11.61
N SER A 148 -4.60 7.05 12.06
CA SER A 148 -5.80 6.47 11.45
C SER A 148 -6.14 7.16 10.13
N THR A 149 -6.88 6.46 9.27
CA THR A 149 -7.29 6.94 7.95
C THR A 149 -8.79 7.16 7.91
N LEU A 150 -9.22 8.34 7.47
CA LEU A 150 -10.64 8.61 7.18
C LEU A 150 -10.86 8.70 5.68
N SER A 151 -11.90 8.06 5.17
CA SER A 151 -12.32 8.25 3.79
C SER A 151 -12.83 9.67 3.54
N TYR A 152 -12.48 10.25 2.39
CA TYR A 152 -13.11 11.50 1.98
C TYR A 152 -14.58 11.26 1.64
N GLY A 153 -15.48 12.00 2.31
CA GLY A 153 -16.93 11.94 2.11
C GLY A 153 -17.63 12.95 3.03
N TYR A 154 -18.81 13.42 2.61
CA TYR A 154 -19.71 14.21 3.45
C TYR A 154 -20.77 13.27 4.02
N SER A 155 -20.94 13.28 5.34
CA SER A 155 -22.01 12.56 6.03
C SER A 155 -22.73 13.58 6.92
N GLU A 156 -24.05 13.65 6.80
CA GLU A 156 -24.94 14.42 7.68
C GLU A 156 -25.54 13.50 8.75
#